data_AF-A0AAJ6T231-F1
#
_entry.id   AF-A0AAJ6T231-F1
#
_cell.length_a   1.000
_cell.length_b   1.000
_cell.length_c   1.000
_cell.angle_alpha   90.00
_cell.angle_beta   90.00
_cell.angle_gamma   90.00
#
_symmetry.space_group_name_H-M   'P 1'
#
loop_
_entity.id
_entity.type
_entity.pdbx_description
1 polymer ?
#
loop_
_entity_poly.entity_id
_entity_poly.type
_entity_poly.pdbx_seq_one_letter_code
_entity_poly.pdbx_strand_id
1 'polypeptide(L)'
;MEKKPKEARTPLTGFASLNEDLVQNILKRTPASSFASAACVCKSWNQTCNQILSKPKLASAFSLNPDQKVASQEVVNKVLSEPIRPQFAIANVIGSGVDLSETLNFLAAKLGSKTPIIVSCANGIIGRDAATDEHQEVMLEDFWADAASKNSGFGVLLTVGFLPGLQVEAIPLLRPRKVRNFALFRK
;
A
#
# COMPACT_ATOMS: atom_id res chain seq x y z
N MET A 1 30.92 -8.59 53.22
CA MET A 1 30.85 -8.09 51.83
C MET A 1 30.83 -9.30 50.90
N GLU A 2 29.66 -9.83 50.59
CA GLU A 2 29.51 -10.93 49.64
C GLU A 2 29.51 -10.38 48.21
N LYS A 3 30.42 -10.88 47.37
CA LYS A 3 30.44 -10.58 45.94
C LYS A 3 29.30 -11.34 45.26
N LYS A 4 28.31 -10.62 44.74
CA LYS A 4 27.30 -11.18 43.82
C LYS A 4 27.99 -11.83 42.62
N PRO A 5 27.60 -13.05 42.19
CA PRO A 5 28.12 -13.67 40.98
C PRO A 5 27.76 -12.82 39.76
N LYS A 6 28.73 -12.57 38.88
CA LYS A 6 28.47 -12.00 37.55
C LYS A 6 27.76 -13.07 36.73
N GLU A 7 26.48 -12.84 36.45
CA GLU A 7 25.68 -13.64 35.53
C GLU A 7 26.43 -13.78 34.19
N ALA A 8 26.70 -15.03 33.79
CA ALA A 8 27.29 -15.32 32.49
C ALA A 8 26.28 -14.91 31.42
N ARG A 9 26.66 -13.93 30.58
CA ARG A 9 25.89 -13.60 29.37
C ARG A 9 25.86 -14.86 28.52
N THR A 10 24.69 -15.49 28.44
CA THR A 10 24.40 -16.51 27.44
C THR A 10 24.81 -15.96 26.08
N PRO A 11 25.62 -16.71 25.29
CA PRO A 11 25.91 -16.28 23.93
C PRO A 11 24.57 -16.10 23.21
N LEU A 12 24.43 -15.01 22.46
CA LEU A 12 23.23 -14.71 21.68
C LEU A 12 23.07 -15.77 20.56
N THR A 13 22.58 -16.95 20.93
CA THR A 13 22.24 -18.04 20.03
C THR A 13 20.82 -17.82 19.54
N GLY A 14 20.69 -17.09 18.43
CA GLY A 14 19.42 -16.77 17.76
C GLY A 14 19.68 -16.07 16.42
N PHE A 15 18.66 -15.47 15.80
CA PHE A 15 18.78 -14.73 14.53
C PHE A 15 19.90 -13.66 14.50
N ALA A 16 20.44 -13.28 15.66
CA ALA A 16 21.60 -12.40 15.79
C ALA A 16 22.93 -13.00 15.27
N SER A 17 23.02 -14.33 15.10
CA SER A 17 24.20 -15.01 14.53
C SER A 17 24.03 -15.37 13.04
N LEU A 18 22.91 -15.01 12.41
CA LEU A 18 22.71 -15.21 10.98
C LEU A 18 23.56 -14.25 10.17
N ASN A 19 24.12 -14.74 9.05
CA ASN A 19 24.79 -13.90 8.07
C ASN A 19 23.81 -12.83 7.54
N GLU A 20 24.26 -11.58 7.46
CA GLU A 20 23.51 -10.45 6.90
C GLU A 20 22.98 -10.73 5.49
N ASP A 21 23.73 -11.49 4.67
CA ASP A 21 23.29 -11.89 3.33
C ASP A 21 22.03 -12.78 3.36
N LEU A 22 21.95 -13.68 4.34
CA LEU A 22 20.78 -14.55 4.51
C LEU A 22 19.58 -13.74 4.98
N VAL A 23 19.78 -12.83 5.93
CA VAL A 23 18.73 -11.92 6.41
C VAL A 23 18.22 -11.06 5.24
N GLN A 24 19.13 -10.48 4.45
CA GLN A 24 18.75 -9.68 3.29
C GLN A 24 17.96 -10.49 2.26
N ASN A 25 18.38 -11.72 1.96
CA ASN A 25 17.67 -12.59 1.01
C ASN A 25 16.27 -12.99 1.48
N ILE A 26 16.10 -13.24 2.78
CA ILE A 26 14.77 -13.50 3.38
C ILE A 26 13.90 -12.24 3.25
N LEU A 27 14.41 -11.10 3.73
CA LEU A 27 13.66 -9.84 3.75
C LEU A 27 13.31 -9.32 2.35
N LYS A 28 14.10 -9.63 1.32
CA LYS A 28 13.77 -9.30 -0.08
C LYS A 28 12.53 -10.03 -0.62
N ARG A 29 12.09 -11.11 0.06
CA ARG A 29 10.99 -11.98 -0.38
C ARG A 29 9.77 -11.94 0.54
N THR A 30 9.78 -11.04 1.52
CA THR A 30 8.64 -10.89 2.44
C THR A 30 7.63 -9.86 1.92
N PRO A 31 6.34 -10.02 2.26
CA PRO A 31 5.36 -8.99 1.96
C PRO A 31 5.65 -7.71 2.74
N ALA A 32 5.13 -6.58 2.25
CA ALA A 32 5.39 -5.25 2.78
C ALA A 32 5.12 -5.12 4.29
N SER A 33 4.07 -5.78 4.81
CA SER A 33 3.72 -5.77 6.23
C SER A 33 4.79 -6.45 7.10
N SER A 34 5.21 -7.66 6.74
CA SER A 34 6.29 -8.38 7.42
C SER A 34 7.63 -7.62 7.30
N PHE A 35 7.88 -7.02 6.13
CA PHE A 35 9.06 -6.20 5.90
C PHE A 35 9.10 -4.94 6.78
N ALA A 36 7.96 -4.28 6.98
CA ALA A 36 7.84 -3.14 7.89
C ALA A 36 8.08 -3.57 9.35
N SER A 37 7.52 -4.68 9.79
CA SER A 37 7.76 -5.23 11.13
C SER A 37 9.23 -5.59 11.34
N ALA A 38 9.88 -6.20 10.34
CA ALA A 38 11.31 -6.54 10.39
C ALA A 38 12.20 -5.31 10.60
N ALA A 39 11.84 -4.18 10.00
CA ALA A 39 12.59 -2.93 10.17
C ALA A 39 12.56 -2.38 11.61
N CYS A 40 11.60 -2.80 12.42
CA CYS A 40 11.44 -2.36 13.81
C CYS A 40 12.13 -3.30 14.82
N VAL A 41 12.71 -4.43 14.39
CA VAL A 41 13.29 -5.44 15.30
C VAL A 41 14.58 -4.94 15.95
N CYS A 42 15.55 -4.49 15.15
CA CYS A 42 16.83 -3.99 15.64
C CYS A 42 17.51 -3.08 14.61
N LYS A 43 18.61 -2.41 15.01
CA LYS A 43 19.36 -1.49 14.13
C LYS A 43 19.90 -2.17 12.87
N SER A 44 20.44 -3.39 13.00
CA SER A 44 20.99 -4.15 11.87
C SER A 44 19.89 -4.49 10.84
N TRP A 45 18.75 -5.04 11.28
CA TRP A 45 17.63 -5.35 10.38
C TRP A 45 17.04 -4.10 9.73
N ASN A 46 16.92 -3.00 10.47
CA ASN A 46 16.50 -1.72 9.90
C ASN A 46 17.45 -1.26 8.78
N GLN A 47 18.76 -1.36 9.01
CA GLN A 47 19.78 -1.03 8.02
C GLN A 47 19.67 -1.91 6.78
N THR A 48 19.50 -3.22 6.94
CA THR A 48 19.24 -4.15 5.83
C THR A 48 17.97 -3.78 5.05
N CYS A 49 16.87 -3.47 5.74
CA CYS A 49 15.63 -3.03 5.09
C CYS A 49 15.83 -1.72 4.31
N ASN A 50 16.58 -0.76 4.86
CA ASN A 50 16.89 0.50 4.17
C ASN A 50 17.80 0.28 2.94
N GLN A 51 18.68 -0.72 2.97
CA GLN A 51 19.46 -1.10 1.79
C GLN A 51 18.59 -1.74 0.71
N ILE A 52 17.63 -2.59 1.09
CA ILE A 52 16.66 -3.20 0.17
C ILE A 52 15.82 -2.12 -0.51
N LEU A 53 15.38 -1.13 0.25
CA LEU A 53 14.67 0.05 -0.23
C LEU A 53 15.61 1.27 -0.38
N SER A 54 16.75 1.07 -1.05
CA SER A 54 17.70 2.16 -1.33
C SER A 54 17.40 2.92 -2.62
N LYS A 55 16.55 2.34 -3.48
CA LYS A 55 16.19 2.89 -4.79
C LYS A 55 14.70 3.21 -4.86
N PRO A 56 14.29 4.17 -5.71
CA PRO A 56 12.91 4.34 -6.13
C PRO A 56 12.25 3.00 -6.50
N LYS A 57 11.06 2.75 -5.95
CA LYS A 57 10.24 1.57 -6.28
C LYS A 57 8.79 2.00 -6.46
N LEU A 58 8.20 1.56 -7.57
CA LEU A 58 6.77 1.65 -7.83
C LEU A 58 6.23 0.22 -7.92
N ALA A 59 5.10 -0.03 -7.28
CA ALA A 59 4.35 -1.26 -7.44
C ALA A 59 2.94 -0.90 -7.91
N SER A 60 2.50 -1.51 -9.01
CA SER A 60 1.20 -1.25 -9.60
C SER A 60 0.50 -2.55 -9.97
N ALA A 61 -0.82 -2.60 -9.76
CA ALA A 61 -1.66 -3.71 -10.20
C ALA A 61 -3.10 -3.24 -10.39
N PHE A 62 -3.83 -3.88 -11.30
CA PHE A 62 -5.27 -3.66 -11.45
C PHE A 62 -6.09 -4.93 -11.21
N SER A 63 -7.37 -4.77 -10.93
CA SER A 63 -8.37 -5.84 -10.88
C SER A 63 -9.63 -5.38 -11.59
N LEU A 64 -10.29 -6.29 -12.32
CA LEU A 64 -11.58 -6.10 -12.97
C LEU A 64 -12.71 -6.87 -12.28
N ASN A 65 -12.49 -7.27 -11.02
CA ASN A 65 -13.50 -7.99 -10.27
C ASN A 65 -14.74 -7.09 -10.08
N PRO A 66 -15.96 -7.55 -10.41
CA PRO A 66 -17.18 -6.73 -10.32
C PRO A 66 -17.50 -6.31 -8.89
N ASP A 67 -17.00 -7.01 -7.87
CA ASP A 67 -17.11 -6.59 -6.48
C ASP A 67 -15.97 -5.61 -6.11
N GLN A 68 -16.34 -4.36 -5.83
CA GLN A 68 -15.41 -3.28 -5.47
C GLN A 68 -14.48 -3.62 -4.29
N LYS A 69 -14.97 -4.33 -3.28
CA LYS A 69 -14.16 -4.68 -2.09
C LYS A 69 -13.18 -5.78 -2.43
N VAL A 70 -13.62 -6.79 -3.19
CA VAL A 70 -12.75 -7.88 -3.63
C VAL A 70 -11.68 -7.33 -4.57
N ALA A 71 -12.05 -6.52 -5.56
CA ALA A 71 -11.11 -5.86 -6.48
C ALA A 71 -10.07 -5.00 -5.74
N SER A 72 -10.53 -4.17 -4.79
CA SER A 72 -9.64 -3.36 -3.96
C SER A 72 -8.69 -4.21 -3.10
N GLN A 73 -9.17 -5.35 -2.60
CA GLN A 73 -8.36 -6.25 -1.80
C GLN A 73 -7.32 -7.01 -2.65
N GLU A 74 -7.67 -7.42 -3.86
CA GLU A 74 -6.77 -8.04 -4.83
C GLU A 74 -5.60 -7.10 -5.18
N VAL A 75 -5.89 -5.85 -5.56
CA VAL A 75 -4.82 -4.90 -5.90
C VAL A 75 -3.94 -4.55 -4.72
N VAL A 76 -4.51 -4.39 -3.51
CA VAL A 76 -3.72 -4.15 -2.29
C VAL A 76 -2.80 -5.34 -1.99
N ASN A 77 -3.33 -6.57 -2.06
CA ASN A 77 -2.53 -7.77 -1.84
C ASN A 77 -1.40 -7.86 -2.86
N LYS A 78 -1.69 -7.52 -4.12
CA LYS A 78 -0.69 -7.57 -5.18
C LYS A 78 0.42 -6.55 -4.99
N VAL A 79 0.11 -5.28 -4.78
CA VAL A 79 1.13 -4.23 -4.64
C VAL A 79 1.94 -4.34 -3.35
N LEU A 80 1.40 -5.00 -2.32
CA LEU A 80 2.08 -5.25 -1.03
C LEU A 80 2.69 -6.65 -0.93
N SER A 81 2.65 -7.45 -1.99
CA SER A 81 3.19 -8.82 -2.02
C SER A 81 4.73 -8.86 -1.91
N GLU A 82 5.39 -7.78 -2.31
CA GLU A 82 6.83 -7.60 -2.21
C GLU A 82 7.21 -6.49 -1.21
N PRO A 83 8.48 -6.43 -0.79
CA PRO A 83 8.96 -5.35 0.05
C PRO A 83 8.77 -3.97 -0.60
N ILE A 84 8.00 -3.13 0.08
CA ILE A 84 7.83 -1.70 -0.20
C ILE A 84 7.37 -0.99 1.08
N ARG A 85 7.68 0.29 1.22
CA ARG A 85 7.14 1.17 2.26
C ARG A 85 6.37 2.28 1.57
N PRO A 86 5.05 2.14 1.34
CA PRO A 86 4.28 3.14 0.60
C PRO A 86 4.47 4.53 1.22
N GLN A 87 4.92 5.49 0.41
CA GLN A 87 5.00 6.91 0.76
C GLN A 87 3.87 7.71 0.10
N PHE A 88 3.28 7.19 -0.97
CA PHE A 88 2.06 7.69 -1.59
C PHE A 88 1.37 6.57 -2.35
N ALA A 89 0.10 6.79 -2.67
CA ALA A 89 -0.67 5.93 -3.56
C ALA A 89 -1.55 6.72 -4.53
N ILE A 90 -1.75 6.15 -5.72
CA ILE A 90 -2.65 6.64 -6.75
C ILE A 90 -3.55 5.49 -7.15
N ALA A 91 -4.85 5.68 -7.03
CA ALA A 91 -5.86 4.72 -7.45
C ALA A 91 -6.71 5.32 -8.56
N ASN A 92 -6.86 4.58 -9.65
CA ASN A 92 -7.74 4.91 -10.75
C ASN A 92 -8.84 3.86 -10.79
N VAL A 93 -10.09 4.30 -10.73
CA VAL A 93 -11.25 3.41 -10.73
C VAL A 93 -12.03 3.61 -12.03
N ILE A 94 -12.56 2.52 -12.56
CA ILE A 94 -13.42 2.47 -13.74
C ILE A 94 -14.73 1.80 -13.32
N GLY A 95 -15.84 2.33 -13.82
CA GLY A 95 -17.17 1.74 -13.60
C GLY A 95 -18.22 2.81 -13.34
N SER A 96 -19.49 2.44 -13.56
CA SER A 96 -20.63 3.30 -13.24
C SER A 96 -20.99 3.21 -11.75
N GLY A 97 -21.27 4.34 -11.09
CA GLY A 97 -21.76 4.35 -9.71
C GLY A 97 -20.71 4.06 -8.63
N VAL A 98 -19.43 4.21 -8.96
CA VAL A 98 -18.30 3.99 -8.05
C VAL A 98 -18.30 5.01 -6.91
N ASP A 99 -18.20 4.52 -5.67
CA ASP A 99 -17.90 5.36 -4.50
C ASP A 99 -16.38 5.52 -4.31
N LEU A 100 -15.86 6.68 -4.70
CA LEU A 100 -14.45 7.04 -4.50
C LEU A 100 -14.10 7.19 -3.02
N SER A 101 -15.04 7.61 -2.18
CA SER A 101 -14.83 7.75 -0.74
C SER A 101 -14.67 6.39 -0.07
N GLU A 102 -15.47 5.40 -0.48
CA GLU A 102 -15.32 4.02 -0.01
C GLU A 102 -13.95 3.46 -0.38
N THR A 103 -13.53 3.65 -1.63
CA THR A 103 -12.19 3.23 -2.11
C THR A 103 -11.07 3.92 -1.32
N LEU A 104 -11.17 5.23 -1.14
CA LEU A 104 -10.19 6.00 -0.37
C LEU A 104 -10.08 5.51 1.08
N ASN A 105 -11.22 5.32 1.76
CA ASN A 105 -11.25 4.85 3.14
C ASN A 105 -10.65 3.44 3.28
N PHE A 106 -10.97 2.55 2.34
CA PHE A 106 -10.39 1.21 2.29
C PHE A 106 -8.87 1.26 2.14
N LEU A 107 -8.37 2.04 1.17
CA LEU A 107 -6.93 2.17 0.93
C LEU A 107 -6.20 2.84 2.09
N ALA A 108 -6.78 3.88 2.70
CA ALA A 108 -6.21 4.55 3.86
C ALA A 108 -6.08 3.60 5.07
N ALA A 109 -7.05 2.70 5.26
CA ALA A 109 -6.98 1.68 6.29
C ALA A 109 -5.86 0.65 6.05
N LYS A 110 -5.56 0.34 4.78
CA LYS A 110 -4.54 -0.66 4.40
C LYS A 110 -3.13 -0.10 4.28
N LEU A 111 -2.98 1.12 3.75
CA LEU A 111 -1.69 1.76 3.49
C LEU A 111 -1.23 2.68 4.62
N GLY A 112 -2.10 2.94 5.60
CA GLY A 112 -1.84 3.80 6.74
C GLY A 112 -2.35 5.23 6.51
N SER A 113 -2.89 5.83 7.57
CA SER A 113 -3.54 7.15 7.53
C SER A 113 -2.61 8.32 7.20
N LYS A 114 -1.29 8.12 7.27
CA LYS A 114 -0.28 9.13 6.93
C LYS A 114 0.15 9.10 5.47
N THR A 115 -0.23 8.04 4.74
CA THR A 115 0.10 7.90 3.32
C THR A 115 -0.84 8.79 2.52
N PRO A 116 -0.35 9.77 1.74
CA PRO A 116 -1.16 10.53 0.81
C PRO A 116 -1.72 9.61 -0.28
N ILE A 117 -3.04 9.66 -0.50
CA ILE A 117 -3.74 8.83 -1.48
C ILE A 117 -4.56 9.72 -2.40
N ILE A 118 -4.37 9.56 -3.71
CA ILE A 118 -5.23 10.16 -4.73
C ILE A 118 -6.10 9.04 -5.29
N VAL A 119 -7.42 9.25 -5.29
CA VAL A 119 -8.38 8.35 -5.93
C VAL A 119 -9.09 9.14 -7.02
N SER A 120 -9.12 8.61 -8.24
CA SER A 120 -9.77 9.25 -9.38
C SER A 120 -10.58 8.26 -10.21
N CYS A 121 -11.55 8.76 -10.96
CA CYS A 121 -12.22 7.98 -12.00
C CYS A 121 -11.44 8.12 -13.32
N ALA A 122 -11.24 7.01 -14.02
CA ALA A 122 -10.63 6.97 -15.33
C ALA A 122 -11.58 6.34 -16.36
N ASN A 123 -11.35 6.64 -17.65
CA ASN A 123 -12.07 6.01 -18.77
C ASN A 123 -11.36 4.74 -19.28
N GLY A 124 -10.21 4.40 -18.71
CA GLY A 124 -9.40 3.27 -19.12
C GLY A 124 -8.27 3.04 -18.12
N ILE A 125 -7.84 1.79 -17.99
CA ILE A 125 -6.73 1.37 -17.14
C ILE A 125 -5.79 0.53 -17.98
N ILE A 126 -4.50 0.75 -17.77
CA ILE A 126 -3.44 -0.06 -18.33
C ILE A 126 -2.54 -0.49 -17.19
N GLY A 127 -2.17 -1.76 -17.15
CA GLY A 127 -1.29 -2.24 -16.11
C GLY A 127 -1.15 -3.74 -16.10
N ARG A 128 -0.83 -4.27 -14.92
CA ARG A 128 -0.71 -5.70 -14.66
C ARG A 128 -1.89 -6.19 -13.85
N ASP A 129 -2.57 -7.23 -14.32
CA ASP A 129 -3.67 -7.85 -13.62
C ASP A 129 -3.20 -8.50 -12.31
N ALA A 130 -3.94 -8.28 -11.22
CA ALA A 130 -3.58 -8.74 -9.89
C ALA A 130 -3.67 -10.26 -9.73
N ALA A 131 -4.56 -10.92 -10.46
CA ALA A 131 -4.80 -12.36 -10.41
C ALA A 131 -3.92 -13.12 -11.41
N THR A 132 -3.78 -12.62 -12.64
CA THR A 132 -3.10 -13.34 -13.73
C THR A 132 -1.66 -12.92 -13.98
N ASP A 133 -1.20 -11.78 -13.42
CA ASP A 133 0.09 -11.16 -13.75
C ASP A 133 0.25 -10.73 -15.22
N GLU A 134 -0.81 -10.82 -16.03
CA GLU A 134 -0.78 -10.40 -17.42
C GLU A 134 -0.89 -8.89 -17.57
N HIS A 135 -0.26 -8.34 -18.60
CA HIS A 135 -0.39 -6.92 -18.90
C HIS A 135 -1.55 -6.71 -19.86
N GLN A 136 -2.49 -5.85 -19.49
CA GLN A 136 -3.68 -5.57 -20.29
C GLN A 136 -4.02 -4.08 -20.23
N GLU A 137 -4.71 -3.63 -21.27
CA GLU A 137 -5.35 -2.32 -21.36
C GLU A 137 -6.85 -2.56 -21.50
N VAL A 138 -7.63 -1.85 -20.69
CA VAL A 138 -9.08 -2.03 -20.63
C VAL A 138 -9.75 -0.66 -20.64
N MET A 139 -10.65 -0.45 -21.59
CA MET A 139 -11.39 0.80 -21.73
C MET A 139 -12.78 0.68 -21.11
N LEU A 140 -13.32 1.78 -20.58
CA LEU A 140 -14.68 1.86 -20.04
C LEU A 140 -15.72 1.48 -21.10
N GLU A 141 -15.47 1.79 -22.37
CA GLU A 141 -16.38 1.46 -23.48
C GLU A 141 -16.52 -0.05 -23.68
N ASP A 142 -15.45 -0.83 -23.47
CA ASP A 142 -15.47 -2.29 -23.54
C ASP A 142 -16.33 -2.90 -22.42
N PHE A 143 -16.45 -2.21 -21.28
CA PHE A 143 -17.36 -2.59 -20.19
C PHE A 143 -18.84 -2.31 -20.49
N TRP A 144 -19.14 -1.44 -21.45
CA TRP A 144 -20.51 -1.01 -21.78
C TRP A 144 -21.06 -1.73 -23.02
N ALA A 145 -20.18 -2.24 -23.90
CA ALA A 145 -20.58 -3.00 -25.09
C ALA A 145 -21.33 -4.30 -24.75
N ASP A 146 -21.05 -4.90 -23.59
CA ASP A 146 -21.73 -6.09 -23.05
C ASP A 146 -22.94 -5.76 -22.15
N ALA A 147 -23.68 -4.69 -22.45
CA ALA A 147 -24.89 -4.25 -21.72
C ALA A 147 -26.03 -5.29 -21.65
N ALA A 148 -25.92 -6.43 -22.35
CA ALA A 148 -26.80 -7.58 -22.19
C ALA A 148 -26.47 -8.45 -20.96
N SER A 149 -25.26 -8.30 -20.40
CA SER A 149 -24.84 -8.95 -19.16
C SER A 149 -25.01 -7.98 -17.98
N LYS A 150 -25.70 -8.39 -16.93
CA LYS A 150 -26.04 -7.57 -15.75
C LYS A 150 -24.86 -7.21 -14.85
N ASN A 151 -23.62 -7.36 -15.31
CA ASN A 151 -22.44 -7.06 -14.51
C ASN A 151 -22.02 -5.62 -14.78
N SER A 152 -22.40 -4.72 -13.87
CA SER A 152 -21.79 -3.39 -13.77
C SER A 152 -20.27 -3.58 -13.65
N GLY A 153 -19.56 -3.31 -14.73
CA GLY A 153 -18.10 -3.41 -14.77
C GLY A 153 -17.48 -2.50 -13.72
N PHE A 154 -16.70 -3.09 -12.80
CA PHE A 154 -15.86 -2.37 -11.88
C PHE A 154 -14.41 -2.74 -12.16
N GLY A 155 -13.54 -1.75 -12.18
CA GLY A 155 -12.10 -1.97 -12.26
C GLY A 155 -11.35 -0.96 -11.39
N VAL A 156 -10.27 -1.40 -10.77
CA VAL A 156 -9.39 -0.52 -9.99
C VAL A 156 -7.94 -0.80 -10.34
N LEU A 157 -7.17 0.24 -10.64
CA LEU A 157 -5.72 0.22 -10.76
C LEU A 157 -5.13 0.96 -9.56
N LEU A 158 -4.32 0.28 -8.77
CA LEU A 158 -3.59 0.85 -7.65
C LEU A 158 -2.10 0.92 -7.98
N THR A 159 -1.51 2.10 -7.81
CA THR A 159 -0.06 2.32 -7.84
C THR A 159 0.39 2.85 -6.49
N VAL A 160 1.38 2.21 -5.87
CA VAL A 160 2.03 2.66 -4.64
C VAL A 160 3.49 2.95 -4.91
N GLY A 161 4.00 4.02 -4.32
CA GLY A 161 5.38 4.46 -4.57
C GLY A 161 6.20 4.64 -3.30
N PHE A 162 7.49 4.35 -3.43
CA PHE A 162 8.53 4.63 -2.46
C PHE A 162 9.71 5.32 -3.17
N LEU A 163 10.05 6.52 -2.73
CA LEU A 163 11.05 7.42 -3.27
C LEU A 163 11.97 7.88 -2.12
N PRO A 164 13.07 7.14 -1.85
CA PRO A 164 13.97 7.50 -0.76
C PRO A 164 14.59 8.88 -0.99
N GLY A 165 14.56 9.72 0.05
CA GLY A 165 15.02 11.12 -0.02
C GLY A 165 13.96 12.13 -0.46
N LEU A 166 12.79 11.70 -0.91
CA LEU A 166 11.67 12.58 -1.24
C LEU A 166 10.70 12.70 -0.06
N GLN A 167 10.31 13.93 0.28
CA GLN A 167 9.17 14.20 1.14
C GLN A 167 7.92 14.29 0.28
N VAL A 168 6.88 13.54 0.63
CA VAL A 168 5.62 13.51 -0.10
C VAL A 168 4.50 14.01 0.79
N GLU A 169 3.78 15.02 0.33
CA GLU A 169 2.65 15.64 1.01
C GLU A 169 1.51 15.89 0.01
N ALA A 170 0.26 15.65 0.44
CA ALA A 170 -0.91 16.03 -0.36
C ALA A 170 -1.24 17.51 -0.12
N ILE A 171 -1.08 18.32 -1.16
CA ILE A 171 -1.41 19.76 -1.11
C ILE A 171 -2.80 19.96 -1.73
N PRO A 172 -3.84 20.29 -0.94
CA PRO A 172 -5.16 20.57 -1.47
C PRO A 172 -5.14 21.88 -2.26
N LEU A 173 -5.41 21.81 -3.57
CA LEU A 173 -5.45 23.00 -4.43
C LEU A 173 -6.68 23.89 -4.13
N LEU A 174 -7.75 23.30 -3.62
CA LEU A 174 -8.96 24.01 -3.21
C LEU A 174 -8.99 24.17 -1.70
N ARG A 175 -9.25 25.39 -1.22
CA ARG A 175 -9.39 25.65 0.22
C ARG A 175 -10.49 24.76 0.80
N PRO A 176 -10.24 24.04 1.90
CA PRO A 176 -11.29 23.35 2.64
C PRO A 176 -12.40 24.35 2.97
N ARG A 177 -13.64 24.02 2.60
CA ARG A 177 -14.80 24.84 2.96
C ARG A 177 -14.85 24.85 4.49
N LYS A 178 -14.61 26.02 5.13
CA LYS A 178 -14.77 26.16 6.58
C LYS A 178 -16.16 25.70 6.95
N VAL A 179 -16.28 24.55 7.61
CA VAL A 179 -17.52 24.15 8.28
C VAL A 179 -17.73 25.19 9.37
N ARG A 180 -18.70 26.08 9.19
CA ARG A 180 -19.14 26.98 10.25
C ARG A 180 -19.79 26.09 11.30
N ASN A 181 -19.06 25.77 12.37
CA ASN A 181 -19.66 25.27 13.60
C ASN A 181 -20.61 26.37 14.10
N PHE A 182 -21.91 26.23 13.83
CA PHE A 182 -22.90 26.97 14.58
C PHE A 182 -22.90 26.38 15.99
N ALA A 183 -22.17 27.03 16.89
CA ALA A 183 -22.32 26.79 18.32
C ALA A 183 -23.75 27.14 18.69
N LEU A 184 -24.54 26.09 18.96
CA LEU A 184 -25.90 26.22 19.46
C LEU A 184 -25.79 26.63 20.94
N PHE A 185 -25.80 27.93 21.21
CA PHE A 185 -26.01 28.44 22.57
C PHE A 185 -27.44 28.09 22.98
N ARG A 186 -27.58 27.10 23.86
CA ARG A 186 -28.82 26.93 24.63
C ARG A 186 -28.82 28.01 25.73
N LYS A 187 -29.91 28.78 25.77
CA LYS A 187 -30.27 29.66 26.88
C LYS A 187 -30.58 28.86 28.13
#